data_AF-A0A6A4UQG8-F1
#
_entry.id   AF-A0A6A4UQG8-F1
#
_cell.length_a   1.000
_cell.length_b   1.000
_cell.length_c   1.000
_cell.angle_alpha   90.00
_cell.angle_beta   90.00
_cell.angle_gamma   90.00
#
_symmetry.space_group_name_H-M   'P 1'
#
loop_
_entity.id
_entity.type
_entity.pdbx_description
1 polymer ?
#
loop_
_entity_poly.entity_id
_entity_poly.type
_entity_poly.pdbx_seq_one_letter_code
_entity_poly.pdbx_strand_id
1 'polypeptide(L)'
;MAAALHRVSLPGSMLQRGFWLYVWRIHVAGEVLLYVGRTGDESSAHASAPYDRFGQHLGRNKNANALKRNLQARGLRLEQIDAYDFVFHGPIFDEVDDLMAHKPLRDIVAALEKELAGALGQAGYTVLNAVNCRRPLDPDHWATVKASFAVEFPGLDQTR
;
A
#
# COMPACT_ATOMS: atom_id res chain seq x y z
N MET A 1 4.15 -16.61 25.39
CA MET A 1 4.73 -17.21 24.18
C MET A 1 6.16 -17.60 24.46
N ALA A 2 6.62 -18.75 23.97
CA ALA A 2 8.03 -19.12 24.05
C ALA A 2 8.85 -18.25 23.09
N ALA A 3 10.13 -18.00 23.42
CA ALA A 3 11.04 -17.31 22.51
C ALA A 3 11.23 -18.15 21.24
N ALA A 4 11.18 -17.50 20.07
CA ALA A 4 11.36 -18.14 18.77
C ALA A 4 12.23 -17.26 17.86
N LEU A 5 12.98 -17.90 16.98
CA LEU A 5 13.72 -17.22 15.92
C LEU A 5 12.78 -16.97 14.74
N HIS A 6 12.76 -15.72 14.24
CA HIS A 6 11.96 -15.32 13.08
C HIS A 6 12.89 -14.73 12.00
N ARG A 7 12.59 -14.99 10.72
CA ARG A 7 13.32 -14.47 9.57
C ARG A 7 12.36 -13.82 8.59
N VAL A 8 12.73 -12.63 8.10
CA VAL A 8 12.08 -11.94 6.98
C VAL A 8 13.15 -11.67 5.93
N SER A 9 12.86 -12.00 4.67
CA SER A 9 13.74 -11.73 3.53
C SER A 9 13.09 -10.66 2.67
N LEU A 10 13.84 -9.59 2.38
CA LEU A 10 13.35 -8.43 1.63
C LEU A 10 14.20 -8.28 0.36
N PRO A 11 13.60 -8.00 -0.81
CA PRO A 11 14.38 -7.76 -2.02
C PRO A 11 15.09 -6.40 -1.92
N GLY A 12 16.25 -6.27 -2.55
CA GLY A 12 17.02 -5.02 -2.54
C GLY A 12 16.27 -3.82 -3.14
N SER A 13 15.37 -4.06 -4.09
CA SER A 13 14.49 -3.04 -4.68
C SER A 13 13.57 -2.36 -3.66
N MET A 14 13.33 -2.98 -2.50
CA MET A 14 12.54 -2.36 -1.43
C MET A 14 13.17 -1.09 -0.85
N LEU A 15 14.47 -0.87 -1.09
CA LEU A 15 15.20 0.34 -0.69
C LEU A 15 15.22 1.42 -1.77
N GLN A 16 14.75 1.11 -2.98
CA GLN A 16 14.71 2.08 -4.07
C GLN A 16 13.61 3.11 -3.81
N ARG A 17 14.02 4.38 -3.81
CA ARG A 17 13.14 5.54 -3.67
C ARG A 17 12.36 5.77 -4.96
N GLY A 18 11.22 6.45 -4.85
CA GLY A 18 10.33 6.71 -5.99
C GLY A 18 8.86 6.55 -5.62
N PHE A 19 8.02 6.42 -6.63
CA PHE A 19 6.57 6.29 -6.48
C PHE A 19 6.15 4.83 -6.55
N TRP A 20 5.61 4.30 -5.47
CA TRP A 20 5.25 2.91 -5.31
C TRP A 20 3.79 2.79 -4.86
N LEU A 21 3.15 1.70 -5.24
CA LEU A 21 1.91 1.24 -4.63
C LEU A 21 2.20 0.01 -3.77
N TYR A 22 1.50 -0.11 -2.65
CA TYR A 22 1.60 -1.28 -1.79
C TYR A 22 0.27 -1.65 -1.17
N VAL A 23 0.12 -2.93 -0.86
CA VAL A 23 -0.99 -3.51 -0.13
C VAL A 23 -0.43 -4.28 1.05
N TRP A 24 -0.84 -3.90 2.25
CA TRP A 24 -0.73 -4.75 3.43
C TRP A 24 -1.84 -5.78 3.39
N ARG A 25 -1.48 -7.06 3.31
CA ARG A 25 -2.40 -8.19 3.53
C ARG A 25 -2.24 -8.63 4.98
N ILE A 26 -3.30 -8.50 5.76
CA ILE A 26 -3.29 -8.66 7.21
C ILE A 26 -4.15 -9.87 7.54
N HIS A 27 -3.54 -10.90 8.12
CA HIS A 27 -4.21 -12.14 8.50
C HIS A 27 -4.58 -12.06 9.98
N VAL A 28 -5.86 -12.22 10.29
CA VAL A 28 -6.36 -12.13 11.67
C VAL A 28 -7.54 -13.07 11.86
N ALA A 29 -7.40 -14.06 12.75
CA ALA A 29 -8.45 -14.99 13.15
C ALA A 29 -9.19 -15.66 11.97
N GLY A 30 -8.46 -15.97 10.89
CA GLY A 30 -9.01 -16.57 9.66
C GLY A 30 -9.63 -15.59 8.67
N GLU A 31 -9.63 -14.28 8.96
CA GLU A 31 -9.99 -13.21 8.01
C GLU A 31 -8.74 -12.59 7.38
N VAL A 32 -8.88 -12.12 6.14
CA VAL A 32 -7.88 -11.30 5.46
C VAL A 32 -8.40 -9.87 5.31
N LEU A 33 -7.65 -8.92 5.86
CA LEU A 33 -7.90 -7.48 5.74
C LEU A 33 -6.83 -6.85 4.85
N LEU A 34 -7.21 -5.92 3.98
CA LEU A 34 -6.28 -5.22 3.10
C LEU A 34 -6.17 -3.76 3.50
N TYR A 35 -4.96 -3.20 3.46
CA TYR A 35 -4.75 -1.75 3.48
C TYR A 35 -3.93 -1.38 2.26
N VAL A 36 -4.44 -0.46 1.46
CA VAL A 36 -3.75 0.03 0.26
C VAL A 36 -3.07 1.35 0.59
N GLY A 37 -1.83 1.51 0.14
CA GLY A 37 -1.08 2.74 0.32
C GLY A 37 -0.12 3.00 -0.83
N ARG A 38 0.53 4.15 -0.76
CA ARG A 38 1.54 4.58 -1.73
C ARG A 38 2.71 5.32 -1.11
N THR A 39 3.75 5.54 -1.90
CA THR A 39 4.81 6.52 -1.61
C THR A 39 4.60 7.80 -2.44
N GLY A 40 5.40 8.83 -2.15
CA GLY A 40 5.26 10.16 -2.75
C GLY A 40 4.27 11.05 -2.00
N ASP A 41 4.67 11.59 -0.85
CA ASP A 41 3.75 12.36 0.01
C ASP A 41 3.35 13.72 -0.55
N GLU A 42 2.32 14.31 0.03
CA GLU A 42 1.90 15.69 -0.32
C GLU A 42 2.87 16.75 0.19
N SER A 43 3.61 16.46 1.27
CA SER A 43 4.43 17.43 2.01
C SER A 43 5.93 17.33 1.71
N SER A 44 6.36 16.50 0.76
CA SER A 44 7.76 16.27 0.41
C SER A 44 7.91 16.11 -1.09
N ALA A 45 8.96 16.70 -1.68
CA ALA A 45 9.35 16.44 -3.07
C ALA A 45 10.00 15.06 -3.24
N HIS A 46 10.40 14.43 -2.14
CA HIS A 46 11.21 13.23 -2.13
C HIS A 46 10.36 12.00 -1.82
N ALA A 47 10.00 11.25 -2.86
CA ALA A 47 9.18 10.05 -2.76
C ALA A 47 9.99 8.91 -2.10
N SER A 48 9.51 8.42 -0.96
CA SER A 48 10.21 7.43 -0.13
C SER A 48 10.28 6.03 -0.76
N ALA A 49 11.08 5.16 -0.16
CA ALA A 49 11.10 3.74 -0.53
C ALA A 49 9.97 2.95 0.18
N PRO A 50 9.60 1.75 -0.32
CA PRO A 50 8.65 0.87 0.37
C PRO A 50 9.10 0.48 1.79
N TYR A 51 10.42 0.31 2.00
CA TYR A 51 10.99 0.00 3.31
C TYR A 51 10.66 1.06 4.38
N ASP A 52 10.69 2.34 4.02
CA ASP A 52 10.36 3.43 4.94
C ASP A 52 8.91 3.33 5.42
N ARG A 53 7.99 2.92 4.52
CA ARG A 53 6.57 2.71 4.84
C ARG A 53 6.33 1.43 5.63
N PHE A 54 7.07 0.38 5.31
CA PHE A 54 7.03 -0.88 6.06
C PHE A 54 7.30 -0.62 7.55
N GLY A 55 8.38 0.11 7.87
CA GLY A 55 8.73 0.45 9.24
C GLY A 55 7.77 1.44 9.92
N GLN A 56 7.23 2.42 9.18
CA GLN A 56 6.33 3.44 9.75
C GLN A 56 4.96 2.88 10.15
N HIS A 57 4.34 2.05 9.32
CA HIS A 57 3.01 1.47 9.59
C HIS A 57 3.02 0.46 10.74
N LEU A 58 4.14 -0.20 10.99
CA LEU A 58 4.29 -1.10 12.14
C LEU A 58 5.03 -0.43 13.32
N GLY A 59 5.46 0.81 13.14
CA GLY A 59 6.21 1.58 14.12
C GLY A 59 5.35 2.16 15.25
N ARG A 60 6.02 2.56 16.33
CA ARG A 60 5.40 3.18 17.52
C ARG A 60 5.10 4.68 17.36
N ASN A 61 5.41 5.28 16.20
CA ASN A 61 5.12 6.69 15.98
C ASN A 61 3.61 6.93 15.81
N LYS A 62 3.01 7.57 16.81
CA LYS A 62 1.58 7.90 16.86
C LYS A 62 1.08 8.72 15.66
N ASN A 63 1.96 9.51 15.03
CA ASN A 63 1.58 10.39 13.92
C ASN A 63 1.64 9.71 12.54
N ALA A 64 2.37 8.60 12.41
CA ALA A 64 2.70 7.99 11.11
C ALA A 64 1.88 6.73 10.78
N ASN A 65 0.84 6.41 11.55
CA ASN A 65 0.28 5.06 11.55
C ASN A 65 -1.19 4.99 11.14
N ALA A 66 -1.46 5.29 9.86
CA ALA A 66 -2.79 5.17 9.29
C ALA A 66 -3.31 3.73 9.31
N LEU A 67 -2.46 2.74 9.06
CA LEU A 67 -2.83 1.32 9.16
C LEU A 67 -3.35 0.97 10.55
N LYS A 68 -2.57 1.27 11.61
CA LYS A 68 -2.96 1.00 12.99
C LYS A 68 -4.28 1.69 13.35
N ARG A 69 -4.50 2.94 12.93
CA ARG A 69 -5.78 3.63 13.19
C ARG A 69 -6.95 2.89 12.55
N ASN A 70 -6.81 2.39 11.32
CA ASN A 70 -7.87 1.63 10.67
C ASN A 70 -8.13 0.29 11.37
N LEU A 71 -7.07 -0.42 11.79
CA LEU A 71 -7.21 -1.65 12.58
C LEU A 71 -7.92 -1.39 13.93
N GLN A 72 -7.52 -0.32 14.63
CA GLN A 72 -8.14 0.08 15.90
C GLN A 72 -9.59 0.51 15.74
N ALA A 73 -9.94 1.20 14.65
CA ALA A 73 -11.32 1.55 14.35
C ALA A 73 -12.21 0.32 14.15
N ARG A 74 -11.62 -0.82 13.75
CA ARG A 74 -12.27 -2.14 13.66
C ARG A 74 -12.18 -2.95 14.97
N GLY A 75 -11.67 -2.37 16.06
CA GLY A 75 -11.52 -3.03 17.35
C GLY A 75 -10.32 -3.99 17.44
N LEU A 76 -9.42 -3.97 16.46
CA LEU A 76 -8.24 -4.84 16.43
C LEU A 76 -7.01 -4.13 16.98
N ARG A 77 -6.18 -4.88 17.71
CA ARG A 77 -4.85 -4.45 18.16
C ARG A 77 -3.77 -5.19 17.37
N LEU A 78 -2.59 -4.59 17.25
CA LEU A 78 -1.48 -5.17 16.48
C LEU A 78 -1.04 -6.54 17.01
N GLU A 79 -1.19 -6.77 18.32
CA GLU A 79 -0.84 -8.02 18.99
C GLU A 79 -1.82 -9.17 18.69
N GLN A 80 -2.98 -8.86 18.08
CA GLN A 80 -3.97 -9.86 17.68
C GLN A 80 -3.81 -10.28 16.22
N ILE A 81 -2.89 -9.65 15.48
CA ILE A 81 -2.65 -9.98 14.08
C ILE A 81 -1.74 -11.19 14.00
N ASP A 82 -2.13 -12.18 13.22
CA ASP A 82 -1.42 -13.43 13.07
C ASP A 82 -0.21 -13.28 12.12
N ALA A 83 -0.41 -12.57 11.01
CA ALA A 83 0.64 -12.30 10.04
C ALA A 83 0.37 -11.04 9.20
N TYR A 84 1.43 -10.50 8.62
CA TYR A 84 1.38 -9.41 7.65
C TYR A 84 2.18 -9.82 6.41
N ASP A 85 1.58 -9.70 5.23
CA ASP A 85 2.32 -9.67 3.98
C ASP A 85 2.35 -8.23 3.46
N PHE A 86 3.50 -7.81 2.96
CA PHE A 86 3.69 -6.50 2.37
C PHE A 86 3.95 -6.65 0.87
N VAL A 87 2.89 -6.50 0.08
CA VAL A 87 2.92 -6.59 -1.38
C VAL A 87 3.15 -5.20 -1.94
N PHE A 88 4.15 -5.00 -2.78
CA PHE A 88 4.43 -3.69 -3.37
C PHE A 88 4.82 -3.79 -4.84
N HIS A 89 4.47 -2.76 -5.60
CA HIS A 89 4.70 -2.66 -7.04
C HIS A 89 5.32 -1.31 -7.38
N GLY A 90 6.38 -1.34 -8.18
CA GLY A 90 7.05 -0.15 -8.67
C GLY A 90 8.57 -0.30 -8.82
N PRO A 91 9.30 0.84 -8.85
CA PRO A 91 8.72 2.19 -8.84
C PRO A 91 7.91 2.41 -10.13
N ILE A 92 6.73 2.99 -10.01
CA ILE A 92 5.91 3.44 -11.16
C ILE A 92 6.60 4.64 -11.83
N PHE A 93 7.16 5.52 -11.00
CA PHE A 93 8.02 6.61 -11.42
C PHE A 93 9.20 6.72 -10.48
N ASP A 94 10.35 7.13 -11.01
CA ASP A 94 11.52 7.44 -10.20
C ASP A 94 11.27 8.65 -9.28
N GLU A 95 12.12 8.78 -8.27
CA GLU A 95 12.16 9.99 -7.44
C GLU A 95 12.55 11.21 -8.28
N VAL A 96 12.00 12.36 -7.92
CA VAL A 96 12.35 13.66 -8.52
C VAL A 96 12.80 14.63 -7.42
N ASP A 97 13.62 15.60 -7.79
CA ASP A 97 14.24 16.53 -6.83
C ASP A 97 13.41 17.78 -6.55
N ASP A 98 12.37 18.04 -7.35
CA ASP A 98 11.55 19.26 -7.27
C ASP A 98 10.07 18.98 -7.03
N LEU A 99 9.45 19.83 -6.22
CA LEU A 99 8.06 19.69 -5.82
C LEU A 99 7.07 19.95 -6.99
N MET A 100 7.41 20.81 -7.95
CA MET A 100 6.56 21.04 -9.12
C MET A 100 6.56 19.82 -10.04
N ALA A 101 7.70 19.14 -10.19
CA ALA A 101 7.79 17.86 -10.90
C ALA A 101 7.14 16.70 -10.13
N HIS A 102 7.22 16.71 -8.80
CA HIS A 102 6.65 15.67 -7.93
C HIS A 102 5.12 15.66 -7.96
N LYS A 103 4.50 16.84 -7.92
CA LYS A 103 3.04 16.98 -7.76
C LYS A 103 2.22 16.24 -8.83
N PRO A 104 2.53 16.33 -10.14
CA PRO A 104 1.85 15.57 -11.18
C PRO A 104 1.99 14.06 -11.01
N LEU A 105 3.21 13.55 -10.76
CA LEU A 105 3.46 12.12 -10.57
C LEU A 105 2.70 11.59 -9.34
N ARG A 106 2.73 12.35 -8.24
CA ARG A 106 1.95 12.09 -7.04
C ARG A 106 0.44 12.04 -7.31
N ASP A 107 -0.09 12.93 -8.15
CA ASP A 107 -1.51 12.94 -8.50
C ASP A 107 -1.92 11.69 -9.29
N ILE A 108 -1.08 11.21 -10.21
CA ILE A 108 -1.29 9.97 -10.96
C ILE A 108 -1.32 8.78 -9.99
N VAL A 109 -0.32 8.67 -9.12
CA VAL A 109 -0.21 7.54 -8.18
C VAL A 109 -1.32 7.56 -7.14
N ALA A 110 -1.80 8.74 -6.73
CA ALA A 110 -2.98 8.89 -5.88
C ALA A 110 -4.28 8.42 -6.56
N ALA A 111 -4.42 8.64 -7.88
CA ALA A 111 -5.55 8.10 -8.64
C ALA A 111 -5.47 6.56 -8.72
N LEU A 112 -4.28 6.01 -8.98
CA LEU A 112 -4.05 4.57 -9.02
C LEU A 112 -4.27 3.89 -7.65
N GLU A 113 -3.84 4.52 -6.56
CA GLU A 113 -4.08 4.04 -5.18
C GLU A 113 -5.59 3.92 -4.89
N LYS A 114 -6.36 4.94 -5.29
CA LYS A 114 -7.81 4.93 -5.14
C LYS A 114 -8.45 3.83 -5.98
N GLU A 115 -8.05 3.71 -7.24
CA GLU A 115 -8.61 2.69 -8.12
C GLU A 115 -8.30 1.28 -7.61
N LEU A 116 -7.06 1.02 -7.18
CA LEU A 116 -6.67 -0.26 -6.59
C LEU A 116 -7.50 -0.61 -5.35
N ALA A 117 -7.67 0.33 -4.42
CA ALA A 117 -8.51 0.13 -3.24
C ALA A 117 -9.98 -0.16 -3.60
N GLY A 118 -10.53 0.57 -4.58
CA GLY A 118 -11.89 0.37 -5.08
C GLY A 118 -12.07 -0.98 -5.76
N ALA A 119 -11.17 -1.35 -6.68
CA ALA A 119 -11.22 -2.59 -7.43
C ALA A 119 -11.08 -3.82 -6.52
N LEU A 120 -10.19 -3.77 -5.51
CA LEU A 120 -10.08 -4.82 -4.50
C LEU A 120 -11.40 -4.97 -3.72
N GLY A 121 -12.02 -3.86 -3.30
CA GLY A 121 -13.32 -3.90 -2.64
C GLY A 121 -14.43 -4.49 -3.52
N GLN A 122 -14.48 -4.10 -4.80
CA GLN A 122 -15.44 -4.64 -5.78
C GLN A 122 -15.23 -6.13 -6.06
N ALA A 123 -13.99 -6.60 -6.02
CA ALA A 123 -13.63 -8.01 -6.14
C ALA A 123 -13.94 -8.84 -4.87
N GLY A 124 -14.51 -8.22 -3.83
CA GLY A 124 -14.93 -8.89 -2.60
C GLY A 124 -13.88 -8.95 -1.50
N TYR A 125 -12.72 -8.29 -1.66
CA TYR A 125 -11.73 -8.19 -0.60
C TYR A 125 -12.13 -7.14 0.44
N THR A 126 -11.83 -7.41 1.71
CA THR A 126 -12.09 -6.49 2.81
C THR A 126 -11.00 -5.42 2.90
N VAL A 127 -11.20 -4.28 2.23
CA VAL A 127 -10.27 -3.14 2.26
C VAL A 127 -10.60 -2.20 3.42
N LEU A 128 -9.57 -1.88 4.23
CA LEU A 128 -9.69 -1.12 5.48
C LEU A 128 -9.79 0.38 5.28
N ASN A 129 -9.05 0.94 4.31
CA ASN A 129 -8.98 2.37 4.10
C ASN A 129 -9.83 2.82 2.91
N ALA A 130 -10.50 3.95 3.07
CA ALA A 130 -11.11 4.68 1.97
C ALA A 130 -10.11 5.71 1.43
N VAL A 131 -9.77 5.64 0.15
CA VAL A 131 -8.85 6.56 -0.51
C VAL A 131 -9.64 7.64 -1.24
N ASN A 132 -9.54 8.87 -0.76
CA ASN A 132 -10.23 10.01 -1.37
C ASN A 132 -9.31 10.71 -2.36
N CYS A 133 -9.53 10.46 -3.66
CA CYS A 133 -8.84 11.13 -4.75
C CYS A 133 -9.84 11.58 -5.83
N ARG A 134 -9.66 12.79 -6.35
CA ARG A 134 -10.46 13.39 -7.44
C ARG A 134 -9.67 13.54 -8.75
N ARG A 135 -8.43 13.05 -8.79
CA ARG A 135 -7.58 13.12 -9.97
C ARG A 135 -8.04 12.12 -11.01
N PRO A 136 -7.90 12.43 -12.31
CA PRO A 136 -8.23 11.50 -13.37
C PRO A 136 -7.32 10.26 -13.28
N LEU A 137 -7.90 9.10 -13.56
CA LEU A 137 -7.16 7.86 -13.70
C LEU A 137 -6.57 7.77 -15.10
N ASP A 138 -5.29 7.42 -15.19
CA ASP A 138 -4.66 7.05 -16.45
C ASP A 138 -4.92 5.55 -16.73
N PRO A 139 -5.62 5.20 -17.83
CA PRO A 139 -5.98 3.81 -18.12
C PRO A 139 -4.77 2.89 -18.36
N ASP A 140 -3.69 3.39 -18.95
CA ASP A 140 -2.53 2.56 -19.33
C ASP A 140 -1.72 2.21 -18.08
N HIS A 141 -1.50 3.20 -17.21
CA HIS A 141 -0.92 2.95 -15.89
C HIS A 141 -1.79 2.01 -15.06
N TRP A 142 -3.12 2.18 -15.10
CA TRP A 142 -4.03 1.31 -14.37
C TRP A 142 -3.98 -0.13 -14.86
N ALA A 143 -3.99 -0.37 -16.17
CA ALA A 143 -3.89 -1.71 -16.73
C ALA A 143 -2.64 -2.46 -16.24
N THR A 144 -1.49 -1.76 -16.20
CA THR A 144 -0.21 -2.31 -15.72
C THR A 144 -0.27 -2.64 -14.23
N VAL A 145 -0.75 -1.70 -13.40
CA VAL A 145 -0.90 -1.89 -11.95
C VAL A 145 -1.85 -3.04 -11.66
N LYS A 146 -3.01 -3.08 -12.30
CA LYS A 146 -4.02 -4.12 -12.14
C LYS A 146 -3.45 -5.50 -12.44
N ALA A 147 -2.79 -5.66 -13.59
CA ALA A 147 -2.18 -6.93 -13.99
C ALA A 147 -1.12 -7.39 -12.97
N SER A 148 -0.29 -6.49 -12.46
CA SER A 148 0.72 -6.84 -11.45
C SER A 148 0.09 -7.29 -10.13
N PHE A 149 -0.93 -6.61 -9.65
CA PHE A 149 -1.59 -6.97 -8.39
C PHE A 149 -2.51 -8.19 -8.55
N ALA A 150 -3.05 -8.47 -9.73
CA ALA A 150 -3.90 -9.64 -9.98
C ALA A 150 -3.17 -10.97 -9.74
N VAL A 151 -1.84 -11.02 -9.88
CA VAL A 151 -1.00 -12.17 -9.51
C VAL A 151 -1.19 -12.55 -8.04
N GLU A 152 -1.27 -11.54 -7.17
CA GLU A 152 -1.46 -11.70 -5.72
C GLU A 152 -2.94 -11.66 -5.31
N PHE A 153 -3.78 -11.01 -6.11
CA PHE A 153 -5.21 -10.80 -5.84
C PHE A 153 -6.05 -11.20 -7.08
N PRO A 154 -6.22 -12.51 -7.35
CA PRO A 154 -6.83 -12.99 -8.59
C PRO A 154 -8.27 -12.53 -8.84
N GLY A 155 -8.99 -12.08 -7.80
CA GLY A 155 -10.32 -11.49 -7.95
C GLY A 155 -10.33 -10.22 -8.81
N LEU A 156 -9.19 -9.53 -8.95
CA LEU A 156 -9.08 -8.33 -9.80
C LEU A 156 -9.29 -8.63 -11.29
N ASP A 157 -8.91 -9.82 -11.77
CA ASP A 157 -9.10 -10.20 -13.18
C ASP A 157 -10.51 -10.71 -13.48
N GLN A 158 -11.30 -10.98 -12.43
CA GLN A 158 -12.63 -11.57 -12.55
C GLN A 158 -13.74 -10.51 -12.61
N THR A 159 -13.41 -9.24 -12.40
CA THR A 159 -14.36 -8.13 -12.53
C THR A 159 -14.69 -7.90 -14.01
N ARG A 160 -15.77 -8.54 -14.46
CA ARG A 160 -16.47 -8.31 -15.73
C ARG A 160 -17.42 -7.14 -15.63
#